data_AF-A0A817F4F2-F1
#
_entry.id   AF-A0A817F4F2-F1
#
_cell.length_a   1.000
_cell.length_b   1.000
_cell.length_c   1.000
_cell.angle_alpha   90.00
_cell.angle_beta   90.00
_cell.angle_gamma   90.00
#
_symmetry.space_group_name_H-M   'P 1'
#
loop_
_entity.id
_entity.type
_entity.pdbx_description
1 polymer ?
#
loop_
_entity_poly.entity_id
_entity_poly.type
_entity_poly.pdbx_seq_one_letter_code
_entity_poly.pdbx_strand_id
1 'polypeptide(L)'
;MTIVTNTADILLYHVEYNLLSQNIVDMIERILQNRSDQDTLIQILRKCAFNQCILTEKTLITLSNLLFESTKEMRRNNIILTLEFADRNQQLPEVINNLLKYEYYVKILTNSVCENEAKDAEQQLNMATLNGKQLSKGILNSLQRLLFDSKRVTGILQILINVTSNGQNLNNSIINSLSDLISNQINQTDKVYLIKIFLQIIKNHQIVSDTFLLQLQKFINDTEVNTDVILIYTNLLQLNTSHINIDVISRIYQLLENTNELDLELKRNLSNFVKLAIESNIISPNLELLTSLLNEKDHLIQSNAIQMIYYMVKIKGCTLTEKI
;
A
#
# COMPACT_ATOMS: atom_id res chain seq x y z
N MET A 1 14.29 -26.86 -26.65
CA MET A 1 13.95 -26.40 -25.29
C MET A 1 13.12 -27.49 -24.57
N THR A 2 13.58 -28.75 -24.65
CA THR A 2 12.75 -29.94 -24.36
C THR A 2 13.47 -31.00 -23.51
N ILE A 3 14.80 -30.93 -23.42
CA ILE A 3 15.62 -31.89 -22.66
C ILE A 3 15.73 -31.47 -21.17
N VAL A 4 15.75 -30.16 -20.87
CA VAL A 4 15.87 -29.65 -19.50
C VAL A 4 14.62 -29.94 -18.66
N THR A 5 13.44 -29.84 -19.25
CA THR A 5 12.14 -30.19 -18.63
C THR A 5 12.11 -31.67 -18.26
N ASN A 6 12.53 -32.56 -19.16
CA ASN A 6 12.60 -34.00 -18.90
C ASN A 6 13.58 -34.34 -17.76
N THR A 7 14.75 -33.70 -17.67
CA THR A 7 15.73 -34.02 -16.62
C THR A 7 15.25 -33.59 -15.22
N ALA A 8 14.59 -32.44 -15.10
CA ALA A 8 14.05 -31.99 -13.82
C ALA A 8 12.90 -32.89 -13.35
N ASP A 9 12.04 -33.34 -14.28
CA ASP A 9 10.94 -34.25 -13.97
C ASP A 9 11.45 -35.66 -13.59
N ILE A 10 12.48 -36.16 -14.27
CA ILE A 10 13.16 -37.43 -13.91
C ILE A 10 13.80 -37.31 -12.52
N LEU A 11 14.45 -36.18 -12.23
CA LEU A 11 15.05 -35.96 -10.92
C LEU A 11 13.96 -35.90 -9.84
N LEU A 12 12.87 -35.18 -10.08
CA LEU A 12 11.73 -35.10 -9.17
C LEU A 12 11.16 -36.49 -8.85
N TYR A 13 11.00 -37.35 -9.86
CA TYR A 13 10.61 -38.75 -9.68
C TYR A 13 11.63 -39.53 -8.85
N HIS A 14 12.94 -39.33 -9.10
CA HIS A 14 13.98 -40.03 -8.36
C HIS A 14 14.01 -39.67 -6.87
N VAL A 15 13.85 -38.38 -6.53
CA VAL A 15 13.85 -37.87 -5.13
C VAL A 15 12.60 -38.31 -4.36
N GLU A 16 11.54 -38.69 -5.04
CA GLU A 16 10.35 -39.25 -4.39
C GLU A 16 10.64 -40.59 -3.71
N TYR A 17 11.57 -41.38 -4.25
CA TYR A 17 11.87 -42.73 -3.77
C TYR A 17 13.28 -42.89 -3.21
N ASN A 18 14.16 -41.89 -3.36
CA ASN A 18 15.57 -41.99 -3.00
C ASN A 18 16.09 -40.71 -2.32
N LEU A 19 17.04 -40.89 -1.40
CA LEU A 19 17.82 -39.81 -0.81
C LEU A 19 18.83 -39.28 -1.83
N LEU A 20 18.87 -37.97 -2.03
CA LEU A 20 19.94 -37.34 -2.80
C LEU A 20 21.18 -37.13 -1.95
N SER A 21 22.35 -37.26 -2.57
CA SER A 21 23.59 -36.79 -1.96
C SER A 21 23.61 -35.27 -1.89
N GLN A 22 24.28 -34.72 -0.88
CA GLN A 22 24.39 -33.26 -0.68
C GLN A 22 24.97 -32.56 -1.92
N ASN A 23 25.92 -33.19 -2.63
CA ASN A 23 26.49 -32.64 -3.86
C ASN A 23 25.44 -32.39 -4.96
N ILE A 24 24.42 -33.24 -5.05
CA ILE A 24 23.32 -33.07 -6.01
C ILE A 24 22.40 -31.94 -5.55
N VAL A 25 22.12 -31.84 -4.24
CA VAL A 25 21.37 -30.73 -3.65
C VAL A 25 22.06 -29.39 -3.94
N ASP A 26 23.36 -29.29 -3.66
CA ASP A 26 24.15 -28.08 -3.94
C ASP A 26 24.12 -27.68 -5.42
N MET A 27 24.08 -28.67 -6.33
CA MET A 27 23.96 -28.41 -7.76
C MET A 27 22.58 -27.86 -8.12
N ILE A 28 21.50 -28.41 -7.56
CA ILE A 28 20.12 -27.91 -7.74
C ILE A 28 20.02 -26.47 -7.24
N GLU A 29 20.59 -26.18 -6.08
CA GLU A 29 20.60 -24.85 -5.47
C GLU A 29 21.30 -23.79 -6.35
N ARG A 30 22.41 -24.15 -7.00
CA ARG A 30 23.08 -23.29 -7.98
C ARG A 30 22.24 -23.03 -9.23
N ILE A 31 21.42 -24.00 -9.63
CA ILE A 31 20.54 -23.88 -10.81
C ILE A 31 19.32 -23.00 -10.50
N LEU A 32 18.74 -23.11 -9.29
CA LEU A 32 17.56 -22.32 -8.87
C LEU A 32 17.78 -20.81 -9.06
N GLN A 33 19.00 -20.34 -8.85
CA GLN A 33 19.38 -18.93 -8.95
C GLN A 33 19.32 -18.37 -10.39
N ASN A 34 19.29 -19.23 -11.43
CA ASN A 34 19.65 -18.82 -12.80
C ASN A 34 18.65 -19.23 -13.90
N ARG A 35 17.46 -19.78 -13.61
CA ARG A 35 16.58 -20.39 -14.65
C ARG A 35 15.08 -20.09 -14.56
N SER A 36 14.39 -20.37 -15.67
CA SER A 36 12.92 -20.32 -15.87
C SER A 36 12.13 -21.38 -15.10
N ASP A 37 12.74 -22.53 -14.80
CA ASP A 37 12.03 -23.72 -14.29
C ASP A 37 11.99 -23.77 -12.74
N GLN A 38 11.91 -22.61 -12.11
CA GLN A 38 12.01 -22.46 -10.66
C GLN A 38 10.97 -23.31 -9.90
N ASP A 39 9.78 -23.47 -10.44
CA ASP A 39 8.69 -24.20 -9.76
C ASP A 39 9.03 -25.69 -9.55
N THR A 40 9.59 -26.37 -10.55
CA THR A 40 10.00 -27.78 -10.44
C THR A 40 11.20 -27.92 -9.50
N LEU A 41 12.17 -27.00 -9.57
CA LEU A 41 13.33 -27.01 -8.68
C LEU A 41 12.94 -26.80 -7.21
N ILE A 42 11.99 -25.92 -6.92
CA ILE A 42 11.45 -25.74 -5.56
C ILE A 42 10.78 -27.03 -5.07
N GLN A 43 10.04 -27.75 -5.93
CA GLN A 43 9.42 -29.03 -5.55
C GLN A 43 10.46 -30.10 -5.24
N ILE A 44 11.56 -30.16 -5.99
CA ILE A 44 12.67 -31.06 -5.69
C ILE A 44 13.30 -30.70 -4.35
N LEU A 45 13.64 -29.41 -4.13
CA LEU A 45 14.20 -28.94 -2.86
C LEU A 45 13.28 -29.20 -1.66
N ARG A 46 11.95 -29.09 -1.86
CA ARG A 46 10.96 -29.47 -0.85
C ARG A 46 11.12 -30.92 -0.42
N LYS A 47 11.27 -31.83 -1.38
CA LYS A 47 11.45 -33.26 -1.12
C LYS A 47 12.82 -33.53 -0.47
N CYS A 48 13.88 -32.84 -0.88
CA CYS A 48 15.18 -32.91 -0.21
C CYS A 48 15.08 -32.50 1.27
N ALA A 49 14.46 -31.34 1.55
CA ALA A 49 14.26 -30.85 2.91
C ALA A 49 13.37 -31.81 3.73
N PHE A 50 12.31 -32.37 3.14
CA PHE A 50 11.50 -33.41 3.79
C PHE A 50 12.36 -34.64 4.16
N ASN A 51 13.27 -35.04 3.27
CA ASN A 51 14.22 -36.14 3.47
C ASN A 51 15.47 -35.74 4.29
N GLN A 52 15.38 -34.69 5.12
CA GLN A 52 16.41 -34.26 6.06
C GLN A 52 17.70 -33.69 5.45
N CYS A 53 17.70 -33.31 4.17
CA CYS A 53 18.83 -32.58 3.59
C CYS A 53 18.94 -31.15 4.16
N ILE A 54 20.17 -30.69 4.37
CA ILE A 54 20.49 -29.32 4.80
C ILE A 54 20.52 -28.43 3.55
N LEU A 55 19.79 -27.32 3.59
CA LEU A 55 19.77 -26.32 2.53
C LEU A 55 20.73 -25.19 2.87
N THR A 56 21.48 -24.69 1.89
CA THR A 56 22.39 -23.57 2.18
C THR A 56 21.63 -22.30 2.55
N GLU A 57 22.24 -21.45 3.38
CA GLU A 57 21.68 -20.16 3.77
C GLU A 57 21.29 -19.29 2.55
N LYS A 58 22.13 -19.31 1.51
CA LYS A 58 21.86 -18.59 0.25
C LYS A 58 20.57 -19.09 -0.40
N THR A 59 20.32 -20.39 -0.38
CA THR A 59 19.10 -21.00 -0.92
C THR A 59 17.89 -20.64 -0.07
N LEU A 60 18.00 -20.69 1.26
CA LEU A 60 16.95 -20.25 2.16
C LEU A 60 16.56 -18.78 1.91
N ILE A 61 17.54 -17.88 1.80
CA ILE A 61 17.31 -16.47 1.48
C ILE A 61 16.67 -16.31 0.10
N THR A 62 17.13 -17.08 -0.90
CA THR A 62 16.54 -17.08 -2.25
C THR A 62 15.07 -17.50 -2.20
N LEU A 63 14.74 -18.57 -1.48
CA LEU A 63 13.38 -19.03 -1.27
C LEU A 63 12.53 -17.98 -0.54
N SER A 64 13.07 -17.34 0.50
CA SER A 64 12.41 -16.23 1.22
C SER A 64 12.08 -15.06 0.29
N ASN A 65 13.03 -14.64 -0.54
CA ASN A 65 12.80 -13.56 -1.52
C ASN A 65 11.76 -13.96 -2.56
N LEU A 66 11.80 -15.21 -3.05
CA LEU A 66 10.78 -15.74 -3.96
C LEU A 66 9.40 -15.80 -3.30
N LEU A 67 9.31 -16.17 -2.03
CA LEU A 67 8.06 -16.18 -1.27
C LEU A 67 7.51 -14.76 -1.10
N PHE A 68 8.39 -13.81 -0.76
CA PHE A 68 8.03 -12.41 -0.59
C PHE A 68 7.41 -11.81 -1.88
N GLU A 69 7.97 -12.15 -3.04
CA GLU A 69 7.56 -11.63 -4.34
C GLU A 69 6.43 -12.42 -5.03
N SER A 70 6.21 -13.68 -4.65
CA SER A 70 5.31 -14.57 -5.38
C SER A 70 3.85 -14.23 -5.13
N THR A 71 3.06 -14.14 -6.22
CA THR A 71 1.60 -14.06 -6.19
C THR A 71 0.93 -15.39 -6.54
N LYS A 72 1.69 -16.38 -7.02
CA LYS A 72 1.19 -17.70 -7.43
C LYS A 72 1.06 -18.62 -6.22
N GLU A 73 -0.17 -19.01 -5.90
CA GLU A 73 -0.50 -19.83 -4.71
C GLU A 73 0.28 -21.16 -4.66
N MET A 74 0.33 -21.91 -5.76
CA MET A 74 1.06 -23.19 -5.81
C MET A 74 2.56 -23.02 -5.51
N ARG A 75 3.20 -22.00 -6.09
CA ARG A 75 4.62 -21.69 -5.84
C ARG A 75 4.84 -21.33 -4.37
N ARG A 76 4.00 -20.46 -3.82
CA ARG A 76 4.08 -20.03 -2.41
C ARG A 76 3.96 -21.22 -1.46
N ASN A 77 2.95 -22.08 -1.67
CA ASN A 77 2.74 -23.26 -0.84
C ASN A 77 3.94 -24.22 -0.90
N ASN A 78 4.53 -24.41 -2.07
CA ASN A 78 5.74 -25.22 -2.20
C ASN A 78 6.92 -24.60 -1.43
N ILE A 79 7.12 -23.28 -1.54
CA ILE A 79 8.20 -22.60 -0.81
C ILE A 79 7.99 -22.67 0.71
N ILE A 80 6.78 -22.37 1.20
CA ILE A 80 6.44 -22.45 2.62
C ILE A 80 6.74 -23.85 3.16
N LEU A 81 6.26 -24.90 2.48
CA LEU A 81 6.53 -26.28 2.89
C LEU A 81 8.03 -26.62 2.87
N THR A 82 8.77 -26.16 1.86
CA THR A 82 10.23 -26.36 1.81
C THR A 82 10.91 -25.74 3.02
N LEU A 83 10.55 -24.50 3.39
CA LEU A 83 11.12 -23.80 4.52
C LEU A 83 10.68 -24.43 5.86
N GLU A 84 9.42 -24.82 6.01
CA GLU A 84 8.92 -25.54 7.20
C GLU A 84 9.62 -26.89 7.40
N PHE A 85 9.92 -27.62 6.32
CA PHE A 85 10.71 -28.84 6.41
C PHE A 85 12.17 -28.54 6.74
N ALA A 86 12.75 -27.49 6.16
CA ALA A 86 14.10 -27.07 6.50
C ALA A 86 14.22 -26.71 7.99
N ASP A 87 13.26 -25.97 8.56
CA ASP A 87 13.28 -25.58 9.99
C ASP A 87 13.37 -26.77 10.96
N ARG A 88 12.83 -27.93 10.57
CA ARG A 88 12.93 -29.16 11.37
C ARG A 88 14.34 -29.75 11.39
N ASN A 89 15.14 -29.48 10.37
CA ASN A 89 16.46 -30.07 10.18
C ASN A 89 17.60 -29.07 10.46
N GLN A 90 17.32 -27.77 10.40
CA GLN A 90 18.29 -26.70 10.61
C GLN A 90 17.61 -25.44 11.15
N GLN A 91 18.32 -24.66 11.96
CA GLN A 91 17.80 -23.39 12.47
C GLN A 91 17.66 -22.38 11.32
N LEU A 92 16.45 -21.87 11.09
CA LEU A 92 16.24 -20.82 10.09
C LEU A 92 16.68 -19.43 10.59
N PRO A 93 17.18 -18.57 9.69
CA PRO A 93 17.35 -17.15 9.96
C PRO A 93 16.06 -16.49 10.45
N GLU A 94 16.18 -15.55 11.39
CA GLU A 94 15.04 -14.87 12.02
C GLU A 94 14.09 -14.22 11.01
N VAL A 95 14.64 -13.63 9.95
CA VAL A 95 13.88 -12.99 8.86
C VAL A 95 12.93 -14.00 8.19
N ILE A 96 13.39 -15.23 7.97
CA ILE A 96 12.61 -16.29 7.34
C ILE A 96 11.54 -16.81 8.32
N ASN A 97 11.90 -17.00 9.58
CA ASN A 97 10.96 -17.39 10.63
C ASN A 97 9.83 -16.38 10.79
N ASN A 98 10.14 -15.08 10.76
CA ASN A 98 9.13 -14.03 10.81
C ASN A 98 8.22 -14.06 9.57
N LEU A 99 8.78 -14.26 8.38
CA LEU A 99 8.01 -14.41 7.16
C LEU A 99 7.04 -15.60 7.22
N LEU A 100 7.49 -16.77 7.68
CA LEU A 100 6.64 -17.95 7.87
C LEU A 100 5.54 -17.72 8.90
N LYS A 101 5.84 -17.02 10.01
CA LYS A 101 4.83 -16.65 11.02
C LYS A 101 3.74 -15.77 10.42
N TYR A 102 4.09 -14.77 9.60
CA TYR A 102 3.09 -13.91 8.97
C TYR A 102 2.22 -14.67 7.97
N GLU A 103 2.82 -15.58 7.19
CA GLU A 103 2.08 -16.48 6.31
C GLU A 103 1.10 -17.37 7.10
N TYR A 104 1.53 -17.88 8.25
CA TYR A 104 0.69 -18.66 9.15
C TYR A 104 -0.47 -17.84 9.73
N TYR A 105 -0.24 -16.60 10.18
CA TYR A 105 -1.31 -15.72 10.68
C TYR A 105 -2.35 -15.43 9.61
N VAL A 106 -1.94 -15.19 8.37
CA VAL A 106 -2.87 -14.98 7.26
C VAL A 106 -3.66 -16.25 6.93
N LYS A 107 -3.04 -17.43 7.06
CA LYS A 107 -3.73 -18.72 6.92
C LYS A 107 -4.81 -18.90 8.00
N ILE A 108 -4.54 -18.50 9.25
CA ILE A 108 -5.55 -18.48 10.32
C ILE A 108 -6.66 -17.50 9.95
N LEU A 109 -6.32 -16.28 9.52
CA LEU A 109 -7.33 -15.30 9.09
C LEU A 109 -8.21 -15.83 7.96
N THR A 110 -7.65 -16.57 7.02
CA THR A 110 -8.44 -17.06 5.88
C THR A 110 -9.32 -18.25 6.25
N ASN A 111 -8.86 -19.15 7.14
CA ASN A 111 -9.47 -20.47 7.31
C ASN A 111 -10.03 -20.76 8.71
N SER A 112 -9.65 -20.02 9.75
CA SER A 112 -10.08 -20.34 11.11
C SER A 112 -11.54 -19.95 11.33
N VAL A 113 -12.27 -20.90 11.90
CA VAL A 113 -13.64 -20.72 12.41
C VAL A 113 -13.65 -20.19 13.85
N CYS A 114 -12.50 -20.20 14.53
CA CYS A 114 -12.35 -19.69 15.89
C CYS A 114 -12.08 -18.18 15.86
N GLU A 115 -13.04 -17.38 16.31
CA GLU A 115 -12.93 -15.92 16.27
C GLU A 115 -11.76 -15.39 17.11
N ASN A 116 -11.43 -16.05 18.22
CA ASN A 116 -10.31 -15.63 19.08
C ASN A 116 -8.96 -15.85 18.39
N GLU A 117 -8.74 -17.01 17.77
CA GLU A 117 -7.50 -17.27 17.02
C GLU A 117 -7.36 -16.30 15.84
N ALA A 118 -8.45 -16.00 15.14
CA ALA A 118 -8.45 -15.03 14.07
C ALA A 118 -8.10 -13.62 14.57
N LYS A 119 -8.68 -13.18 15.70
CA LYS A 119 -8.34 -11.89 16.31
C LYS A 119 -6.89 -11.84 16.77
N ASP A 120 -6.37 -12.91 17.36
CA ASP A 120 -4.98 -12.96 17.78
C ASP A 120 -4.06 -12.86 16.56
N ALA A 121 -4.34 -13.61 15.49
CA ALA A 121 -3.59 -13.53 14.22
C ALA A 121 -3.63 -12.13 13.59
N GLU A 122 -4.79 -11.47 13.61
CA GLU A 122 -4.96 -10.08 13.17
C GLU A 122 -4.10 -9.12 13.99
N GLN A 123 -4.16 -9.22 15.32
CA GLN A 123 -3.37 -8.38 16.23
C GLN A 123 -1.88 -8.57 16.02
N GLN A 124 -1.42 -9.82 15.84
CA GLN A 124 -0.01 -10.09 15.57
C GLN A 124 0.46 -9.49 14.25
N LEU A 125 -0.35 -9.56 13.18
CA LEU A 125 -0.03 -8.90 11.91
C LEU A 125 -0.05 -7.38 12.02
N ASN A 126 -1.03 -6.82 12.73
CA ASN A 126 -1.13 -5.38 12.98
C ASN A 126 0.08 -4.86 13.78
N MET A 127 0.50 -5.59 14.81
CA MET A 127 1.70 -5.27 15.60
C MET A 127 2.97 -5.39 14.76
N ALA A 128 3.07 -6.39 13.88
CA ALA A 128 4.20 -6.51 12.97
C ALA A 128 4.31 -5.31 12.03
N THR A 129 3.20 -4.92 11.38
CA THR A 129 3.20 -3.78 10.45
C THR A 129 3.36 -2.46 11.19
N LEU A 130 2.82 -2.30 12.40
CA LEU A 130 3.06 -1.13 13.24
C LEU A 130 4.56 -0.94 13.55
N ASN A 131 5.30 -2.04 13.68
CA ASN A 131 6.76 -2.05 13.89
C ASN A 131 7.57 -1.97 12.58
N GLY A 132 6.99 -1.46 11.50
CA GLY A 132 7.69 -1.23 10.24
C GLY A 132 7.91 -2.48 9.38
N LYS A 133 7.34 -3.64 9.74
CA LYS A 133 7.55 -4.88 8.97
C LYS A 133 6.72 -4.86 7.69
N GLN A 134 7.38 -5.18 6.58
CA GLN A 134 6.73 -5.32 5.28
C GLN A 134 6.08 -6.70 5.14
N LEU A 135 4.97 -6.76 4.39
CA LEU A 135 4.24 -8.00 4.12
C LEU A 135 4.54 -8.51 2.71
N SER A 136 4.58 -9.84 2.52
CA SER A 136 4.76 -10.41 1.18
C SER A 136 3.59 -10.05 0.25
N LYS A 137 3.82 -10.03 -1.07
CA LYS A 137 2.76 -9.81 -2.06
C LYS A 137 1.62 -10.81 -1.92
N GLY A 138 1.94 -12.05 -1.58
CA GLY A 138 0.96 -13.10 -1.34
C GLY A 138 0.12 -12.89 -0.08
N ILE A 139 0.70 -12.36 1.00
CA ILE A 139 -0.03 -11.95 2.20
C ILE A 139 -0.99 -10.81 1.83
N LEU A 140 -0.50 -9.76 1.16
CA LEU A 140 -1.33 -8.63 0.75
C LEU A 140 -2.51 -9.06 -0.13
N ASN A 141 -2.31 -9.99 -1.07
CA ASN A 141 -3.39 -10.56 -1.89
C ASN A 141 -4.40 -11.36 -1.06
N SER A 142 -3.98 -11.98 0.03
CA SER A 142 -4.87 -12.72 0.92
C SER A 142 -5.70 -11.76 1.77
N LEU A 143 -5.08 -10.69 2.29
CA LEU A 143 -5.77 -9.59 2.98
C LEU A 143 -6.80 -8.92 2.07
N GLN A 144 -6.48 -8.74 0.79
CA GLN A 144 -7.42 -8.20 -0.21
C GLN A 144 -8.74 -8.97 -0.25
N ARG A 145 -8.69 -10.31 -0.22
CA ARG A 145 -9.88 -11.17 -0.26
C ARG A 145 -10.75 -10.99 0.99
N LEU A 146 -10.14 -10.59 2.11
CA LEU A 146 -10.80 -10.37 3.39
C LEU A 146 -11.37 -8.96 3.55
N LEU A 147 -11.09 -8.03 2.63
CA LEU A 147 -11.61 -6.65 2.68
C LEU A 147 -13.14 -6.57 2.62
N PHE A 148 -13.80 -7.58 2.03
CA PHE A 148 -15.25 -7.65 1.92
C PHE A 148 -15.90 -8.52 3.01
N ASP A 149 -15.10 -9.06 3.93
CA ASP A 149 -15.62 -9.74 5.13
C ASP A 149 -16.00 -8.68 6.18
N SER A 150 -17.31 -8.49 6.38
CA SER A 150 -17.86 -7.54 7.36
C SER A 150 -17.31 -7.68 8.78
N LYS A 151 -16.84 -8.87 9.18
CA LYS A 151 -16.29 -9.11 10.52
C LYS A 151 -14.84 -8.68 10.66
N ARG A 152 -14.12 -8.52 9.55
CA ARG A 152 -12.66 -8.36 9.52
C ARG A 152 -12.20 -7.07 8.85
N VAL A 153 -13.06 -6.45 8.04
CA VAL A 153 -12.71 -5.27 7.23
C VAL A 153 -11.97 -4.20 8.03
N THR A 154 -12.45 -3.83 9.22
CA THR A 154 -11.81 -2.82 10.07
C THR A 154 -10.37 -3.18 10.45
N GLY A 155 -10.14 -4.42 10.91
CA GLY A 155 -8.82 -4.89 11.28
C GLY A 155 -7.86 -4.98 10.07
N ILE A 156 -8.38 -5.43 8.92
CA ILE A 156 -7.61 -5.47 7.68
C ILE A 156 -7.23 -4.05 7.22
N LEU A 157 -8.15 -3.10 7.27
CA LEU A 157 -7.87 -1.70 6.94
C LEU A 157 -6.80 -1.11 7.86
N GLN A 158 -6.83 -1.41 9.15
CA GLN A 158 -5.79 -0.98 10.08
C GLN A 158 -4.41 -1.54 9.71
N ILE A 159 -4.32 -2.83 9.36
CA ILE A 159 -3.08 -3.43 8.86
C ILE A 159 -2.59 -2.70 7.60
N LEU A 160 -3.47 -2.41 6.66
CA LEU A 160 -3.12 -1.75 5.39
C LEU A 160 -2.71 -0.27 5.57
N ILE A 161 -3.24 0.43 6.56
CA ILE A 161 -2.73 1.76 6.93
C ILE A 161 -1.27 1.65 7.31
N ASN A 162 -0.93 0.74 8.23
CA ASN A 162 0.47 0.59 8.68
C ASN A 162 1.37 0.21 7.50
N VAL A 163 0.93 -0.71 6.63
CA VAL A 163 1.67 -1.10 5.42
C VAL A 163 1.98 0.12 4.54
N THR A 164 0.97 0.94 4.24
CA THR A 164 1.15 2.11 3.37
C THR A 164 1.92 3.25 4.05
N SER A 165 1.73 3.46 5.36
CA SER A 165 2.50 4.40 6.17
C SER A 165 3.99 4.02 6.26
N ASN A 166 4.33 2.74 6.16
CA ASN A 166 5.72 2.27 6.08
C ASN A 166 6.34 2.45 4.67
N GLY A 167 5.63 3.09 3.73
CA GLY A 167 6.10 3.29 2.37
C GLY A 167 5.98 2.04 1.48
N GLN A 168 5.31 0.97 1.94
CA GLN A 168 5.13 -0.22 1.12
C GLN A 168 4.02 0.02 0.08
N ASN A 169 4.38 -0.16 -1.19
CA ASN A 169 3.46 0.00 -2.31
C ASN A 169 2.43 -1.13 -2.36
N LEU A 170 1.15 -0.76 -2.51
CA LEU A 170 0.07 -1.71 -2.79
C LEU A 170 -0.04 -1.96 -4.30
N ASN A 171 -0.45 -3.17 -4.68
CA ASN A 171 -0.73 -3.46 -6.09
C ASN A 171 -2.08 -2.83 -6.52
N ASN A 172 -2.24 -2.60 -7.82
CA ASN A 172 -3.45 -1.96 -8.35
C ASN A 172 -4.73 -2.75 -8.05
N SER A 173 -4.63 -4.07 -7.91
CA SER A 173 -5.80 -4.90 -7.58
C SER A 173 -6.34 -4.56 -6.19
N ILE A 174 -5.46 -4.41 -5.20
CA ILE A 174 -5.83 -4.00 -3.84
C ILE A 174 -6.35 -2.56 -3.83
N ILE A 175 -5.69 -1.63 -4.54
CA ILE A 175 -6.14 -0.24 -4.65
C ILE A 175 -7.57 -0.17 -5.23
N ASN A 176 -7.87 -0.98 -6.24
CA ASN A 176 -9.22 -1.06 -6.80
C ASN A 176 -10.22 -1.64 -5.80
N SER A 177 -9.90 -2.72 -5.10
CA SER A 177 -10.78 -3.28 -4.06
C SER A 177 -11.05 -2.29 -2.92
N LEU A 178 -10.05 -1.50 -2.52
CA LEU A 178 -10.22 -0.42 -1.54
C LEU A 178 -11.13 0.69 -2.09
N SER A 179 -11.03 1.02 -3.38
CA SER A 179 -11.92 1.98 -4.03
C SER A 179 -13.36 1.49 -4.06
N ASP A 180 -13.56 0.19 -4.33
CA ASP A 180 -14.89 -0.43 -4.34
C ASP A 180 -15.58 -0.36 -2.97
N LEU A 181 -14.82 -0.43 -1.85
CA LEU A 181 -15.38 -0.27 -0.51
C LEU A 181 -16.04 1.11 -0.29
N ILE A 182 -15.51 2.18 -0.89
CA ILE A 182 -16.13 3.52 -0.82
C ILE A 182 -17.51 3.53 -1.47
N SER A 183 -17.69 2.72 -2.50
CA SER A 183 -18.93 2.64 -3.27
C SER A 183 -20.05 1.96 -2.48
N ASN A 184 -19.70 1.04 -1.56
CA ASN A 184 -20.63 0.09 -0.95
C ASN A 184 -21.11 0.47 0.47
N GLN A 185 -21.28 1.76 0.78
CA GLN A 185 -21.74 2.26 2.09
C GLN A 185 -20.88 1.74 3.28
N ILE A 186 -19.65 2.23 3.33
CA ILE A 186 -18.70 1.97 4.41
C ILE A 186 -19.16 2.62 5.73
N ASN A 187 -18.93 1.95 6.87
CA ASN A 187 -19.19 2.55 8.18
C ASN A 187 -18.21 3.72 8.46
N GLN A 188 -18.49 4.48 9.50
CA GLN A 188 -17.77 5.71 9.83
C GLN A 188 -16.29 5.47 10.18
N THR A 189 -15.97 4.39 10.89
CA THR A 189 -14.59 4.03 11.28
C THR A 189 -13.76 3.59 10.09
N ASP A 190 -14.31 2.70 9.27
CA ASP A 190 -13.65 2.15 8.10
C ASP A 190 -13.42 3.25 7.04
N LYS A 191 -14.32 4.23 6.93
CA LYS A 191 -14.14 5.44 6.11
C LYS A 191 -12.84 6.17 6.47
N VAL A 192 -12.61 6.47 7.75
CA VAL A 192 -11.41 7.20 8.21
C VAL A 192 -10.15 6.42 7.84
N TYR A 193 -10.15 5.11 8.08
CA TYR A 193 -9.03 4.24 7.74
C TYR A 193 -8.75 4.24 6.24
N LEU A 194 -9.79 4.12 5.43
CA LEU A 194 -9.67 4.08 3.98
C LEU A 194 -9.09 5.37 3.41
N ILE A 195 -9.58 6.54 3.85
CA ILE A 195 -9.04 7.83 3.43
C ILE A 195 -7.56 7.96 3.82
N LYS A 196 -7.17 7.52 5.02
CA LYS A 196 -5.77 7.51 5.44
C LYS A 196 -4.90 6.62 4.57
N ILE A 197 -5.36 5.42 4.20
CA ILE A 197 -4.65 4.53 3.26
C ILE A 197 -4.38 5.29 1.94
N PHE A 198 -5.40 5.91 1.37
CA PHE A 198 -5.26 6.63 0.10
C PHE A 198 -4.36 7.86 0.20
N LEU A 199 -4.39 8.59 1.32
CA LEU A 199 -3.45 9.66 1.57
C LEU A 199 -2.00 9.15 1.53
N GLN A 200 -1.72 8.00 2.13
CA GLN A 200 -0.38 7.40 2.09
C GLN A 200 0.00 6.90 0.69
N ILE A 201 -0.92 6.26 -0.03
CA ILE A 201 -0.71 5.83 -1.43
C ILE A 201 -0.28 7.01 -2.31
N ILE A 202 -0.98 8.15 -2.21
CA ILE A 202 -0.66 9.35 -2.99
C ILE A 202 0.67 9.97 -2.55
N LYS A 203 0.97 10.04 -1.24
CA LYS A 203 2.28 10.50 -0.74
C LYS A 203 3.43 9.61 -1.23
N ASN A 204 3.17 8.32 -1.41
CA ASN A 204 4.12 7.37 -1.98
C ASN A 204 4.15 7.40 -3.52
N HIS A 205 3.52 8.39 -4.16
CA HIS A 205 3.49 8.60 -5.61
C HIS A 205 2.85 7.44 -6.40
N GLN A 206 2.01 6.65 -5.74
CA GLN A 206 1.28 5.58 -6.43
C GLN A 206 0.04 6.16 -7.11
N ILE A 207 -0.22 5.69 -8.34
CA ILE A 207 -1.36 6.12 -9.16
C ILE A 207 -2.65 5.51 -8.61
N VAL A 208 -3.70 6.34 -8.51
CA VAL A 208 -5.06 5.92 -8.18
C VAL A 208 -5.99 6.19 -9.36
N SER A 209 -7.16 5.54 -9.39
CA SER A 209 -8.12 5.73 -10.48
C SER A 209 -8.88 7.05 -10.37
N ASP A 210 -9.19 7.68 -11.51
CA ASP A 210 -10.02 8.89 -11.54
C ASP A 210 -11.42 8.65 -10.96
N THR A 211 -11.96 7.44 -11.11
CA THR A 211 -13.23 7.04 -10.49
C THR A 211 -13.19 7.19 -8.97
N PHE A 212 -12.11 6.74 -8.33
CA PHE A 212 -11.92 6.92 -6.90
C PHE A 212 -11.82 8.41 -6.53
N LEU A 213 -11.06 9.20 -7.30
CA LEU A 213 -10.93 10.65 -7.07
C LEU A 213 -12.27 11.37 -7.20
N LEU A 214 -13.14 10.95 -8.12
CA LEU A 214 -14.50 11.47 -8.23
C LEU A 214 -15.38 11.04 -7.05
N GLN A 215 -15.16 9.88 -6.46
CA GLN A 215 -15.91 9.44 -5.27
C GLN A 215 -15.49 10.20 -4.01
N LEU A 216 -14.21 10.55 -3.88
CA LEU A 216 -13.69 11.31 -2.74
C LEU A 216 -14.38 12.66 -2.55
N GLN A 217 -14.91 13.26 -3.61
CA GLN A 217 -15.58 14.56 -3.56
C GLN A 217 -16.75 14.60 -2.57
N LYS A 218 -17.37 13.45 -2.28
CA LYS A 218 -18.50 13.35 -1.34
C LYS A 218 -18.09 13.59 0.12
N PHE A 219 -16.79 13.49 0.42
CA PHE A 219 -16.23 13.61 1.76
C PHE A 219 -15.55 14.97 2.02
N ILE A 220 -15.60 15.91 1.07
CA ILE A 220 -14.99 17.23 1.21
C ILE A 220 -15.57 18.00 2.43
N ASN A 221 -16.88 17.84 2.68
CA ASN A 221 -17.58 18.49 3.79
C ASN A 221 -17.66 17.60 5.05
N ASP A 222 -17.04 16.42 5.04
CA ASP A 222 -17.10 15.47 6.16
C ASP A 222 -16.03 15.83 7.20
N THR A 223 -16.45 16.33 8.36
CA THR A 223 -15.56 16.89 9.39
C THR A 223 -14.54 15.91 9.95
N GLU A 224 -14.74 14.60 9.77
CA GLU A 224 -13.80 13.59 10.27
C GLU A 224 -12.63 13.32 9.32
N VAL A 225 -12.81 13.57 8.03
CA VAL A 225 -11.86 13.18 6.99
C VAL A 225 -11.51 14.29 6.01
N ASN A 226 -12.19 15.44 6.08
CA ASN A 226 -12.00 16.56 5.16
C ASN A 226 -10.54 17.02 5.05
N THR A 227 -9.82 17.11 6.16
CA THR A 227 -8.40 17.47 6.18
C THR A 227 -7.58 16.50 5.33
N ASP A 228 -7.76 15.19 5.51
CA ASP A 228 -7.04 14.17 4.75
C ASP A 228 -7.47 14.16 3.27
N VAL A 229 -8.75 14.37 2.97
CA VAL A 229 -9.28 14.47 1.60
C VAL A 229 -8.66 15.66 0.86
N ILE A 230 -8.59 16.83 1.51
CA ILE A 230 -7.97 18.02 0.94
C ILE A 230 -6.47 17.81 0.74
N LEU A 231 -5.79 17.15 1.66
CA LEU A 231 -4.39 16.77 1.50
C LEU A 231 -4.17 15.83 0.31
N ILE A 232 -5.07 14.87 0.07
CA ILE A 232 -5.02 14.02 -1.13
C ILE A 232 -5.03 14.89 -2.40
N TYR A 233 -6.02 15.79 -2.56
CA TYR A 233 -6.08 16.65 -3.74
C TYR A 233 -4.92 17.64 -3.83
N THR A 234 -4.42 18.13 -2.69
CA THR A 234 -3.23 19.00 -2.63
C THR A 234 -1.99 18.28 -3.18
N ASN A 235 -1.75 17.04 -2.75
CA ASN A 235 -0.61 16.26 -3.25
C ASN A 235 -0.75 15.95 -4.75
N LEU A 236 -1.97 15.68 -5.24
CA LEU A 236 -2.20 15.45 -6.67
C LEU A 236 -1.87 16.69 -7.51
N LEU A 237 -2.22 17.90 -7.05
CA LEU A 237 -1.82 19.15 -7.72
C LEU A 237 -0.29 19.32 -7.72
N GLN A 238 0.38 19.06 -6.59
CA GLN A 238 1.83 19.19 -6.49
C GLN A 238 2.57 18.28 -7.47
N LEU A 239 2.05 17.07 -7.67
CA LEU A 239 2.66 16.06 -8.53
C LEU A 239 2.32 16.24 -10.02
N ASN A 240 1.32 17.07 -10.35
CA ASN A 240 0.77 17.21 -11.70
C ASN A 240 0.37 15.84 -12.33
N THR A 241 0.00 14.87 -11.50
CA THR A 241 -0.20 13.47 -11.93
C THR A 241 -1.63 13.14 -12.33
N SER A 242 -2.61 13.99 -12.05
CA SER A 242 -4.02 13.70 -12.34
C SER A 242 -4.81 14.97 -12.67
N HIS A 243 -5.80 14.80 -13.55
CA HIS A 243 -6.78 15.85 -13.83
C HIS A 243 -7.80 15.91 -12.69
N ILE A 244 -7.67 16.91 -11.82
CA ILE A 244 -8.66 17.18 -10.80
C ILE A 244 -9.86 17.87 -11.44
N ASN A 245 -11.05 17.34 -11.22
CA ASN A 245 -12.30 17.92 -11.72
C ASN A 245 -12.47 19.36 -11.19
N ILE A 246 -12.82 20.30 -12.07
CA ILE A 246 -13.06 21.70 -11.73
C ILE A 246 -14.09 21.86 -10.59
N ASP A 247 -15.12 21.00 -10.54
CA ASP A 247 -16.16 21.03 -9.53
C ASP A 247 -15.60 20.73 -8.12
N VAL A 248 -14.60 19.85 -8.03
CA VAL A 248 -13.90 19.55 -6.77
C VAL A 248 -13.13 20.78 -6.32
N ILE A 249 -12.42 21.43 -7.24
CA ILE A 249 -11.63 22.63 -6.95
C ILE A 249 -12.55 23.75 -6.47
N SER A 250 -13.69 23.96 -7.13
CA SER A 250 -14.69 24.95 -6.72
C SER A 250 -15.28 24.65 -5.34
N ARG A 251 -15.57 23.38 -5.00
CA ARG A 251 -16.06 23.01 -3.66
C ARG A 251 -15.04 23.28 -2.57
N ILE A 252 -13.77 22.91 -2.79
CA ILE A 252 -12.69 23.16 -1.83
C ILE A 252 -12.44 24.67 -1.69
N TYR A 253 -12.55 25.42 -2.77
CA TYR A 253 -12.46 26.87 -2.76
C TYR A 253 -13.56 27.52 -1.91
N GLN A 254 -14.81 27.10 -2.10
CA GLN A 254 -15.97 27.57 -1.32
C GLN A 254 -15.86 27.24 0.18
N LEU A 255 -15.23 26.12 0.55
CA LEU A 255 -14.96 25.82 1.95
C LEU A 255 -14.05 26.90 2.56
N LEU A 256 -13.00 27.31 1.85
CA LEU A 256 -12.10 28.35 2.33
C LEU A 256 -12.79 29.71 2.44
N GLU A 257 -13.77 30.04 1.60
CA GLU A 257 -14.52 31.31 1.74
C GLU A 257 -15.37 31.34 3.03
N ASN A 258 -15.77 30.19 3.57
CA ASN A 258 -16.54 30.07 4.81
C ASN A 258 -15.62 29.92 6.04
N THR A 259 -14.60 30.78 6.17
CA THR A 259 -13.47 30.66 7.12
C THR A 259 -13.80 30.71 8.61
N ASN A 260 -14.99 31.18 9.04
CA ASN A 260 -15.20 31.59 10.43
C ASN A 260 -15.22 30.43 11.45
N GLU A 261 -15.37 29.18 11.02
CA GLU A 261 -15.51 28.01 11.91
C GLU A 261 -14.50 26.87 11.63
N LEU A 262 -13.49 27.11 10.79
CA LEU A 262 -12.54 26.07 10.38
C LEU A 262 -11.36 25.96 11.34
N ASP A 263 -10.97 24.71 11.63
CA ASP A 263 -9.71 24.41 12.33
C ASP A 263 -8.50 24.99 11.57
N LEU A 264 -7.47 25.39 12.32
CA LEU A 264 -6.28 26.05 11.76
C LEU A 264 -5.51 25.15 10.78
N GLU A 265 -5.41 23.85 11.05
CA GLU A 265 -4.75 22.90 10.16
C GLU A 265 -5.49 22.79 8.83
N LEU A 266 -6.81 22.70 8.88
CA LEU A 266 -7.67 22.68 7.71
C LEU A 266 -7.52 23.97 6.90
N LYS A 267 -7.52 25.15 7.54
CA LYS A 267 -7.28 26.44 6.87
C LYS A 267 -5.92 26.49 6.17
N ARG A 268 -4.85 26.01 6.83
CA ARG A 268 -3.51 25.94 6.22
C ARG A 268 -3.52 25.06 4.97
N ASN A 269 -4.11 23.88 5.05
CA ASN A 269 -4.19 22.95 3.92
C ASN A 269 -5.04 23.52 2.77
N LEU A 270 -6.17 24.13 3.07
CA LEU A 270 -7.01 24.83 2.08
C LEU A 270 -6.25 25.97 1.40
N SER A 271 -5.57 26.83 2.17
CA SER A 271 -4.79 27.94 1.60
C SER A 271 -3.70 27.44 0.66
N ASN A 272 -3.02 26.34 1.00
CA ASN A 272 -2.00 25.73 0.15
C ASN A 272 -2.60 25.11 -1.11
N PHE A 273 -3.75 24.42 -0.98
CA PHE A 273 -4.48 23.85 -2.11
C PHE A 273 -4.86 24.94 -3.12
N VAL A 274 -5.50 26.03 -2.66
CA VAL A 274 -5.92 27.14 -3.51
C VAL A 274 -4.73 27.78 -4.20
N LYS A 275 -3.60 27.95 -3.48
CA LYS A 275 -2.37 28.48 -4.08
C LYS A 275 -1.93 27.65 -5.26
N LEU A 276 -1.82 26.34 -5.07
CA LEU A 276 -1.40 25.41 -6.13
C LEU A 276 -2.38 25.43 -7.31
N ALA A 277 -3.69 25.47 -7.05
CA ALA A 277 -4.69 25.55 -8.10
C ALA A 277 -4.57 26.84 -8.95
N ILE A 278 -4.17 27.95 -8.33
CA ILE A 278 -3.88 29.22 -9.02
C ILE A 278 -2.57 29.11 -9.82
N GLU A 279 -1.51 28.55 -9.21
CA GLU A 279 -0.21 28.36 -9.85
C GLU A 279 -0.29 27.44 -11.08
N SER A 280 -1.21 26.46 -11.04
CA SER A 280 -1.55 25.57 -12.16
C SER A 280 -2.52 26.20 -13.17
N ASN A 281 -2.88 27.49 -13.03
CA ASN A 281 -3.83 28.22 -13.87
C ASN A 281 -5.25 27.64 -13.96
N ILE A 282 -5.67 26.86 -12.95
CA ILE A 282 -6.99 26.22 -12.97
C ILE A 282 -8.09 27.18 -12.51
N ILE A 283 -7.80 27.99 -11.49
CA ILE A 283 -8.72 28.99 -10.95
C ILE A 283 -8.10 30.39 -10.98
N SER A 284 -8.96 31.40 -10.92
CA SER A 284 -8.57 32.78 -10.69
C SER A 284 -8.88 33.16 -9.25
N PRO A 285 -7.92 33.76 -8.51
CA PRO A 285 -8.15 34.18 -7.14
C PRO A 285 -9.14 35.35 -7.03
N ASN A 286 -9.96 35.33 -5.97
CA ASN A 286 -10.82 36.41 -5.51
C ASN A 286 -10.04 37.37 -4.58
N LEU A 287 -10.16 38.68 -4.81
CA LEU A 287 -9.50 39.73 -4.01
C LEU A 287 -9.99 39.72 -2.55
N GLU A 288 -11.27 39.46 -2.31
CA GLU A 288 -11.86 39.41 -0.97
C GLU A 288 -11.27 38.26 -0.14
N LEU A 289 -11.14 37.08 -0.77
CA LEU A 289 -10.48 35.92 -0.16
C LEU A 289 -9.02 36.23 0.17
N LEU A 290 -8.25 36.79 -0.77
CA LEU A 290 -6.84 37.12 -0.54
C LEU A 290 -6.67 38.12 0.62
N THR A 291 -7.53 39.13 0.68
CA THR A 291 -7.55 40.11 1.77
C THR A 291 -7.86 39.45 3.11
N SER A 292 -8.83 38.53 3.14
CA SER A 292 -9.14 37.73 4.33
C SER A 292 -7.95 36.90 4.79
N LEU A 293 -7.25 36.22 3.88
CA LEU A 293 -6.10 35.37 4.20
C LEU A 293 -4.89 36.17 4.68
N LEU A 294 -4.69 37.40 4.18
CA LEU A 294 -3.63 38.30 4.66
C LEU A 294 -3.89 38.77 6.11
N ASN A 295 -5.15 38.91 6.49
CA ASN A 295 -5.55 39.31 7.84
C ASN A 295 -5.53 38.16 8.86
N GLU A 296 -5.31 36.92 8.42
CA GLU A 296 -5.13 35.77 9.32
C GLU A 296 -3.84 35.92 10.13
N LYS A 297 -3.85 35.47 11.40
CA LYS A 297 -2.67 35.56 12.29
C LYS A 297 -1.57 34.56 11.95
N ASP A 298 -1.86 33.58 11.11
CA ASP A 298 -0.95 32.49 10.79
C ASP A 298 -0.02 32.84 9.64
N HIS A 299 1.30 32.82 9.89
CA HIS A 299 2.30 33.19 8.90
C HIS A 299 2.31 32.31 7.64
N LEU A 300 1.93 31.03 7.75
CA LEU A 300 1.88 30.14 6.57
C LEU A 300 0.72 30.52 5.65
N ILE A 301 -0.45 30.82 6.24
CA ILE A 301 -1.62 31.29 5.50
C ILE A 301 -1.31 32.62 4.80
N GLN A 302 -0.72 33.58 5.53
CA GLN A 302 -0.29 34.87 4.96
C GLN A 302 0.72 34.69 3.83
N SER A 303 1.73 33.84 4.03
CA SER A 303 2.74 33.54 3.01
C SER A 303 2.12 32.94 1.74
N ASN A 304 1.14 32.03 1.88
CA ASN A 304 0.42 31.48 0.74
C ASN A 304 -0.37 32.57 0.01
N ALA A 305 -1.05 33.47 0.71
CA ALA A 305 -1.77 34.59 0.10
C ALA A 305 -0.84 35.54 -0.68
N ILE A 306 0.34 35.87 -0.13
CA ILE A 306 1.35 36.69 -0.81
C ILE A 306 1.83 36.02 -2.10
N GLN A 307 2.08 34.71 -2.07
CA GLN A 307 2.48 33.94 -3.26
C GLN A 307 1.40 33.94 -4.34
N MET A 308 0.13 33.81 -3.96
CA MET A 308 -1.00 33.92 -4.89
C MET A 308 -1.04 35.30 -5.56
N ILE A 309 -0.92 36.39 -4.80
CA ILE A 309 -0.90 37.78 -5.32
C ILE A 309 0.27 37.97 -6.28
N TYR A 310 1.46 37.52 -5.90
CA TYR A 310 2.64 37.59 -6.76
C TYR A 310 2.42 36.89 -8.11
N TYR A 311 1.82 35.70 -8.09
CA TYR A 311 1.50 34.94 -9.30
C TYR A 311 0.53 35.71 -10.20
N MET A 312 -0.53 36.29 -9.64
CA MET A 312 -1.50 37.10 -10.41
C MET A 312 -0.83 38.28 -11.13
N VAL A 313 0.00 39.04 -10.41
CA VAL A 313 0.62 40.26 -10.92
C VAL A 313 1.64 39.93 -12.00
N LYS A 314 2.52 38.96 -11.72
CA LYS A 314 3.66 38.67 -12.60
C LYS A 314 3.28 37.85 -13.82
N ILE A 315 2.39 36.87 -13.69
CA ILE A 315 2.14 35.87 -14.73
C ILE A 315 0.86 36.17 -15.50
N LYS A 316 -0.21 36.64 -14.84
CA LYS A 316 -1.47 37.01 -15.52
C LYS A 316 -1.52 38.46 -15.97
N GLY A 317 -0.51 39.27 -15.65
CA GLY A 317 -0.47 40.69 -16.02
C GLY A 317 -1.59 41.51 -15.37
N CYS A 318 -2.16 41.02 -14.26
CA CYS A 318 -3.17 41.75 -13.50
C CYS A 318 -2.50 43.00 -12.92
N THR A 319 -3.00 44.18 -13.29
CA THR A 319 -2.65 45.42 -12.61
C THR A 319 -3.29 45.40 -11.23
N LEU A 320 -2.48 45.51 -10.17
CA LEU A 320 -2.95 45.85 -8.82
C LEU A 320 -3.51 47.28 -8.87
N THR A 321 -4.72 47.44 -9.38
CA THR A 321 -5.45 48.70 -9.33
C THR A 321 -6.26 48.69 -8.05
N GLU A 322 -5.81 49.54 -7.13
CA GLU A 322 -6.32 49.80 -5.77
C GLU A 322 -5.63 49.01 -4.66
N LYS A 323 -5.25 49.76 -3.62
CA LYS A 323 -4.42 49.35 -2.48
C LYS A 323 -4.99 48.09 -1.81
N ILE A 324 -4.25 46.98 -1.89
CA ILE A 324 -4.31 45.90 -0.91
C ILE A 324 -3.65 46.37 0.38
#